data_AF-A0A842SX74-F1
#
_entry.id   AF-A0A842SX74-F1
#
_cell.length_a   1.000
_cell.length_b   1.000
_cell.length_c   1.000
_cell.angle_alpha   90.00
_cell.angle_beta   90.00
_cell.angle_gamma   90.00
#
_symmetry.space_group_name_H-M   'P 1'
#
loop_
_entity.id
_entity.type
_entity.pdbx_description
1 polymer ?
#
loop_
_entity_poly.entity_id
_entity_poly.type
_entity_poly.pdbx_seq_one_letter_code
_entity_poly.pdbx_strand_id
1 'polypeptide(L)'
;MIENYSFGRIVVDGKAYTNDIKIINGAVKPDWWRKEGHHLYLEDMQDVIDAGPDTIIVGCGHDGVLKVDQEVRTYCQEKGIELIEVKTGNAVKKYNEMKERDVAGLFHLTC
;
A
#
# COMPACT_ATOMS: atom_id res chain seq x y z
N MET A 1 5.93 5.49 -11.62
CA MET A 1 5.87 6.51 -10.54
C MET A 1 4.44 7.02 -10.39
N ILE A 2 3.98 7.31 -9.17
CA ILE A 2 2.60 7.77 -8.93
C ILE A 2 2.53 9.27 -9.26
N GLU A 3 1.73 9.64 -10.25
CA GLU A 3 1.62 11.03 -10.73
C GLU A 3 0.58 11.83 -9.95
N ASN A 4 -0.52 11.18 -9.56
CA ASN A 4 -1.63 11.87 -8.91
C ASN A 4 -2.43 10.91 -8.02
N TYR A 5 -2.94 11.43 -6.92
CA TYR A 5 -3.92 10.79 -6.06
C TYR A 5 -5.01 11.80 -5.66
N SER A 6 -6.26 11.33 -5.72
CA SER A 6 -7.47 12.00 -5.26
C SER A 6 -8.42 10.94 -4.70
N PHE A 7 -9.46 11.35 -3.97
CA PHE A 7 -10.44 10.41 -3.42
C PHE A 7 -10.98 9.45 -4.49
N GLY A 8 -10.79 8.14 -4.30
CA GLY A 8 -11.23 7.09 -5.22
C GLY A 8 -10.49 7.03 -6.55
N ARG A 9 -9.34 7.71 -6.71
CA ARG A 9 -8.58 7.71 -7.97
C ARG A 9 -7.08 7.89 -7.77
N ILE A 10 -6.28 7.05 -8.41
CA ILE A 10 -4.82 7.15 -8.47
C ILE A 10 -4.32 7.01 -9.92
N VAL A 11 -3.25 7.73 -10.27
CA VAL A 11 -2.61 7.65 -11.59
C VAL A 11 -1.18 7.16 -11.41
N VAL A 12 -0.84 6.05 -12.06
CA VAL A 12 0.49 5.44 -12.02
C VAL A 12 0.93 5.18 -13.45
N ASP A 13 2.07 5.74 -13.84
CA ASP A 13 2.68 5.58 -15.18
C ASP A 13 1.67 5.82 -16.33
N GLY A 14 0.97 6.96 -16.25
CA GLY A 14 -0.02 7.42 -17.22
C GLY A 14 -1.38 6.71 -17.15
N LYS A 15 -1.52 5.66 -16.34
CA LYS A 15 -2.76 4.88 -16.22
C LYS A 15 -3.53 5.24 -14.95
N ALA A 16 -4.82 5.54 -15.12
CA ALA A 16 -5.72 5.81 -14.02
C ALA A 16 -6.37 4.51 -13.48
N TYR A 17 -6.48 4.44 -12.17
CA TYR A 17 -7.15 3.37 -11.42
C TYR A 17 -8.16 3.99 -10.46
N THR A 18 -9.32 3.36 -10.34
CA THR A 18 -10.42 3.80 -9.45
C THR A 18 -10.70 2.81 -8.31
N ASN A 19 -10.05 1.65 -8.36
CA ASN A 19 -10.07 0.66 -7.30
C ASN A 19 -8.74 0.71 -6.54
N ASP A 20 -8.74 0.20 -5.32
CA ASP A 20 -7.53 0.03 -4.53
C ASP A 20 -6.47 -0.77 -5.29
N ILE A 21 -5.21 -0.40 -5.12
CA ILE A 21 -4.09 -1.01 -5.84
C ILE A 21 -2.97 -1.40 -4.88
N LYS A 22 -2.17 -2.37 -5.29
CA LYS A 22 -0.82 -2.60 -4.77
C LYS A 22 0.20 -2.25 -5.85
N ILE A 23 1.40 -1.86 -5.43
CA ILE A 23 2.56 -1.72 -6.31
C ILE A 23 3.67 -2.56 -5.69
N ILE A 24 4.12 -3.57 -6.42
CA ILE A 24 5.08 -4.58 -5.96
C ILE A 24 6.15 -4.71 -7.05
N ASN A 25 7.43 -4.56 -6.69
CA ASN A 25 8.56 -4.59 -7.64
C ASN A 25 8.35 -3.64 -8.83
N GLY A 26 7.78 -2.47 -8.56
CA GLY A 26 7.43 -1.45 -9.57
C GLY A 26 6.20 -1.78 -10.44
N ALA A 27 5.60 -2.96 -10.30
CA ALA A 27 4.43 -3.37 -11.08
C ALA A 27 3.13 -3.09 -10.31
N VAL A 28 2.16 -2.46 -10.98
CA VAL A 28 0.82 -2.23 -10.42
C VAL A 28 0.01 -3.52 -10.44
N LYS A 29 -0.50 -3.92 -9.28
CA LYS A 29 -1.53 -4.94 -9.10
C LYS A 29 -2.86 -4.22 -8.82
N PRO A 30 -3.75 -4.08 -9.82
CA PRO A 30 -5.05 -3.46 -9.63
C PRO A 30 -6.00 -4.36 -8.82
N ASP A 31 -7.15 -3.81 -8.46
CA ASP A 31 -8.29 -4.54 -7.89
C ASP A 31 -7.93 -5.26 -6.59
N TRP A 32 -7.16 -4.57 -5.74
CA TRP A 32 -6.76 -5.10 -4.45
C TRP A 32 -7.96 -5.15 -3.50
N TRP A 33 -8.50 -6.36 -3.35
CA TRP A 33 -9.57 -6.65 -2.43
C TRP A 33 -9.01 -7.13 -1.08
N ARG A 34 -9.63 -6.66 0.00
CA ARG A 34 -9.36 -7.11 1.37
C ARG A 34 -10.50 -7.98 1.87
N LYS A 35 -10.20 -8.87 2.81
CA LYS A 35 -11.22 -9.64 3.53
C LYS A 35 -12.24 -8.74 4.24
N GLU A 36 -11.77 -7.63 4.80
CA GLU A 36 -12.61 -6.60 5.41
C GLU A 36 -12.22 -5.21 4.87
N GLY A 37 -13.20 -4.40 4.48
CA GLY A 37 -12.94 -3.14 3.78
C GLY A 37 -12.01 -2.16 4.52
N HIS A 38 -12.13 -2.11 5.86
CA HIS A 38 -11.40 -1.18 6.73
C HIS A 38 -10.38 -1.86 7.64
N HIS A 39 -10.01 -3.10 7.34
CA HIS A 39 -8.99 -3.82 8.08
C HIS A 39 -8.05 -4.54 7.11
N LEU A 40 -6.75 -4.30 7.27
CA LEU A 40 -5.70 -4.99 6.54
C LEU A 40 -5.16 -6.17 7.35
N TYR A 41 -5.35 -7.38 6.83
CA TYR A 41 -4.81 -8.62 7.36
C TYR A 41 -3.60 -9.12 6.54
N LEU A 42 -2.80 -10.04 7.11
CA LEU A 42 -1.68 -10.66 6.39
C LEU A 42 -2.14 -11.37 5.11
N GLU A 43 -3.30 -12.02 5.14
CA GLU A 43 -3.86 -12.74 3.98
C GLU A 43 -4.16 -11.82 2.78
N ASP A 44 -4.41 -10.52 3.01
CA ASP A 44 -4.69 -9.55 1.96
C ASP A 44 -3.43 -9.12 1.17
N MET A 45 -2.25 -9.46 1.69
CA MET A 45 -0.94 -9.02 1.22
C MET A 45 0.03 -10.18 0.96
N GLN A 46 -0.48 -11.39 0.71
CA GLN A 46 0.36 -12.57 0.44
C GLN A 46 1.36 -12.36 -0.71
N ASP A 47 0.96 -11.69 -1.79
CA ASP A 47 1.84 -11.35 -2.91
C ASP A 47 2.94 -10.33 -2.55
N VAL A 48 2.68 -9.45 -1.59
CA VAL A 48 3.69 -8.54 -1.02
C VAL A 48 4.67 -9.32 -0.16
N ILE A 49 4.15 -10.24 0.67
CA ILE A 49 4.95 -11.13 1.51
C ILE A 49 5.89 -11.98 0.65
N ASP A 50 5.36 -12.57 -0.43
CA ASP A 50 6.13 -13.42 -1.35
C ASP A 50 7.21 -12.63 -2.10
N ALA A 51 6.97 -11.34 -2.36
CA ALA A 51 7.95 -10.45 -2.96
C ALA A 51 9.09 -10.06 -2.00
N GLY A 52 8.84 -10.05 -0.69
CA GLY A 52 9.84 -9.82 0.35
C GLY A 52 10.54 -8.45 0.34
N PRO A 53 9.81 -7.32 0.25
CA PRO A 53 10.40 -5.99 0.20
C PRO A 53 11.02 -5.58 1.55
N ASP A 54 12.02 -4.71 1.51
CA ASP A 54 12.62 -4.11 2.71
C ASP A 54 11.66 -3.11 3.42
N THR A 55 10.69 -2.57 2.69
CA THR A 55 9.76 -1.55 3.19
C THR A 55 8.36 -1.75 2.62
N ILE A 56 7.36 -1.64 3.49
CA ILE A 56 5.94 -1.70 3.14
C ILE A 56 5.27 -0.40 3.54
N ILE A 57 4.67 0.29 2.57
CA ILE A 57 3.90 1.51 2.79
C ILE A 57 2.41 1.19 2.63
N VAL A 58 1.64 1.41 3.68
CA VAL A 58 0.18 1.26 3.67
C VAL A 58 -0.46 2.65 3.66
N GLY A 59 -1.15 2.95 2.57
CA GLY A 59 -2.07 4.07 2.42
C GLY A 59 -3.41 3.73 3.07
N CYS A 60 -3.64 4.24 4.28
CA CYS A 60 -4.79 3.90 5.13
C CYS A 60 -6.11 4.61 4.74
N GLY A 61 -6.24 5.01 3.47
CA GLY A 61 -7.35 5.80 2.98
C GLY A 61 -7.11 7.31 3.08
N HIS A 62 -8.07 8.07 2.55
CA HIS A 62 -8.11 9.53 2.60
C HIS A 62 -8.15 10.02 4.05
N ASP A 63 -9.05 9.44 4.86
CA ASP A 63 -9.22 9.80 6.26
C ASP A 63 -8.29 9.04 7.20
N GLY A 64 -7.60 7.99 6.72
CA GLY A 64 -6.70 7.20 7.55
C GLY A 64 -7.40 6.22 8.48
N VAL A 65 -8.61 5.76 8.11
CA VAL A 65 -9.45 4.92 8.97
C VAL A 65 -9.25 3.41 8.74
N LEU A 66 -8.53 3.02 7.67
CA LEU A 66 -8.08 1.64 7.50
C LEU A 66 -7.17 1.26 8.67
N LYS A 67 -7.53 0.22 9.40
CA LYS A 67 -6.72 -0.35 10.47
C LYS A 67 -5.80 -1.40 9.88
N VAL A 68 -4.53 -1.37 10.28
CA VAL A 68 -3.61 -2.48 10.02
C VAL A 68 -3.64 -3.42 11.22
N ASP A 69 -3.86 -4.71 10.95
CA ASP A 69 -3.94 -5.74 11.98
C ASP A 69 -2.59 -5.86 12.72
N GLN A 70 -2.66 -6.25 13.99
CA GLN A 70 -1.45 -6.43 14.80
C GLN A 70 -0.54 -7.52 14.24
N GLU A 71 -1.11 -8.56 13.63
CA GLU A 71 -0.37 -9.65 13.00
C GLU A 71 0.53 -9.14 11.87
N VAL A 72 0.06 -8.16 11.08
CA VAL A 72 0.86 -7.51 10.02
C VAL A 72 2.05 -6.76 10.61
N ARG A 73 1.84 -6.00 11.70
CA ARG A 73 2.93 -5.27 12.37
C ARG A 73 3.98 -6.22 12.94
N THR A 74 3.53 -7.27 13.63
CA THR A 74 4.40 -8.29 14.22
C THR A 74 5.21 -9.00 13.13
N TYR A 75 4.57 -9.42 12.04
CA TYR A 75 5.25 -10.02 10.91
C TYR A 75 6.33 -9.11 10.33
N CYS A 76 6.02 -7.85 10.08
CA CYS A 76 7.00 -6.90 9.54
C CYS A 76 8.19 -6.73 10.50
N GLN A 77 7.91 -6.59 11.80
CA GLN A 77 8.96 -6.49 12.82
C GLN A 77 9.87 -7.73 12.86
N GLU A 78 9.30 -8.93 12.85
CA GLU A 78 10.06 -10.19 12.86
C GLU A 78 10.91 -10.39 11.60
N LYS A 79 10.45 -9.86 10.46
CA LYS A 79 11.16 -9.92 9.18
C LYS A 79 12.13 -8.76 8.96
N GLY A 80 12.18 -7.78 9.86
CA GLY A 80 13.00 -6.59 9.70
C GLY A 80 12.50 -5.65 8.59
N ILE A 81 11.22 -5.76 8.22
CA ILE A 81 10.57 -4.94 7.20
C ILE A 81 10.12 -3.62 7.84
N GLU A 82 10.50 -2.49 7.23
CA GLU A 82 10.02 -1.18 7.66
C GLU A 82 8.54 -1.01 7.26
N LEU A 83 7.63 -1.00 8.23
CA LEU A 83 6.21 -0.77 8.00
C LEU A 83 5.84 0.70 8.23
N ILE A 84 5.26 1.34 7.22
CA ILE A 84 4.81 2.74 7.27
C ILE A 84 3.31 2.82 7.04
N GLU A 85 2.56 3.23 8.06
CA GLU A 85 1.10 3.38 8.03
C GLU A 85 0.74 4.87 8.03
N VAL A 86 0.22 5.39 6.91
CA VAL A 86 -0.14 6.81 6.79
C VAL A 86 -1.35 6.99 5.89
N LYS A 87 -1.99 8.17 5.93
CA LYS A 87 -3.02 8.55 4.95
C LYS A 87 -2.51 8.37 3.52
N THR A 88 -3.37 7.94 2.61
CA THR A 88 -2.98 7.60 1.22
C THR A 88 -2.27 8.73 0.50
N GLY A 89 -2.68 9.99 0.71
CA GLY A 89 -1.98 11.14 0.13
C GLY A 89 -0.52 11.29 0.60
N ASN A 90 -0.21 10.90 1.84
CA ASN A 90 1.16 10.88 2.36
C ASN A 90 1.90 9.61 1.95
N ALA A 91 1.20 8.47 1.86
CA ALA A 91 1.76 7.21 1.38
C ALA A 91 2.30 7.37 -0.04
N VAL A 92 1.54 8.04 -0.93
CA VAL A 92 1.96 8.34 -2.30
C VAL A 92 3.25 9.15 -2.35
N LYS A 93 3.37 10.19 -1.51
CA LYS A 93 4.60 11.00 -1.42
C LYS A 93 5.79 10.14 -1.00
N LYS A 94 5.65 9.39 0.10
CA LYS A 94 6.70 8.51 0.62
C LYS A 94 7.11 7.44 -0.39
N TYR A 95 6.15 6.82 -1.07
CA TYR A 95 6.42 5.83 -2.11
C TYR A 95 7.29 6.40 -3.24
N ASN A 96 6.94 7.59 -3.73
CA ASN A 96 7.72 8.26 -4.77
C ASN A 96 9.12 8.69 -4.31
N GLU A 97 9.27 9.10 -3.04
CA GLU A 97 10.57 9.43 -2.44
C GLU A 97 11.48 8.20 -2.30
N MET A 98 10.91 7.02 -2.07
CA MET A 98 11.64 5.77 -1.84
C MET A 98 11.75 4.87 -3.08
N LYS A 99 11.50 5.40 -4.28
CA LYS A 99 11.44 4.62 -5.54
C LYS A 99 12.68 3.79 -5.88
N GLU A 100 13.85 4.15 -5.34
CA GLU A 100 15.13 3.46 -5.56
C GLU A 100 15.39 2.35 -4.51
N ARG A 101 14.50 2.21 -3.52
CA ARG A 101 14.53 1.14 -2.51
C ARG A 101 13.57 0.02 -2.92
N ASP A 102 13.75 -1.16 -2.34
CA ASP A 102 12.80 -2.25 -2.46
C ASP A 102 11.57 -1.99 -1.60
N VAL A 103 10.55 -1.37 -2.20
CA VAL A 103 9.35 -0.87 -1.52
C VAL A 103 8.10 -1.44 -2.18
N ALA A 104 7.24 -2.05 -1.38
CA ALA A 104 5.86 -2.32 -1.76
C ALA A 104 4.93 -1.23 -1.23
N GLY A 105 4.00 -0.78 -2.07
CA GLY A 105 2.96 0.17 -1.70
C GLY A 105 1.57 -0.45 -1.79
N LEU A 106 0.75 -0.29 -0.77
CA LEU A 106 -0.64 -0.74 -0.74
C LEU A 106 -1.53 0.49 -0.52
N PHE A 107 -2.42 0.80 -1.44
CA PHE A 107 -3.12 2.09 -1.45
C PHE A 107 -4.64 1.90 -1.41
N HIS A 108 -5.24 2.19 -0.26
CA HIS A 108 -6.68 2.37 -0.16
C HIS A 108 -7.06 3.77 -0.66
N LEU A 109 -7.91 3.88 -1.69
CA LEU A 109 -8.15 5.15 -2.37
C LEU A 109 -9.26 6.00 -1.74
N THR A 110 -10.14 5.37 -0.97
CA THR A 110 -11.30 6.00 -0.31
C THR A 110 -11.09 6.06 1.21
N CYS A 111 -12.13 5.86 2.02
CA CYS A 111 -12.06 5.80 3.48
C CYS A 111 -12.36 4.39 3.95
#